data_AF-A0A1B6ILU9-F1
#
_entry.id   AF-A0A1B6ILU9-F1
#
_cell.length_a   1.000
_cell.length_b   1.000
_cell.length_c   1.000
_cell.angle_alpha   90.00
_cell.angle_beta   90.00
_cell.angle_gamma   90.00
#
_symmetry.space_group_name_H-M   'P 1'
#
loop_
_entity.id
_entity.type
_entity.pdbx_description
1 polymer ?
#
loop_
_entity_poly.entity_id
_entity_poly.type
_entity_poly.pdbx_seq_one_letter_code
_entity_poly.pdbx_strand_id
1 'polypeptide(L)'
;MKIDRSRIKKSTSEVPAECQALIDKLRSCSRKELLEELKKIDTWTFGKCELYHWIEILDLCDSILAAAATRVTPKSWQICCDLPENQESKELLLWVLHFTTLLIEHSFSRHLYNSVEHLLTLLSSCDLDVVLGVLNLLYMFSKRSNFITRINAEMRNTLLKCLTYLAESWGGRENGFGLADCVRAHTPFPLTATTLHYEFYTEDKSSSSQASCIHLENVDQISKLPSEIMDGLVESFHVPKDGHMLLFTHLRLAHSFSNHSLRLKCVQARLQALSVLLYSNADSHNLLYPGILDELVQLLELHDPGLVEIRSAALRTLTSIIHLDRSPHLPKKPGSRLNMIIDVTGAALYHGFLPQLVRSCISSLTTGLGPISGQRTDATSHQLG
;
A
#
# COMPACT_ATOMS: atom_id res chain seq x y z
N MET A 1 21.14 7.64 -1.40
CA MET A 1 20.91 6.74 -0.27
C MET A 1 22.11 6.93 0.64
N LYS A 2 21.93 7.24 1.91
CA LYS A 2 23.07 7.21 2.83
C LYS A 2 23.39 5.75 3.17
N ILE A 3 23.99 5.05 2.21
CA ILE A 3 24.53 3.70 2.43
C ILE A 3 25.80 3.90 3.24
N ASP A 4 25.84 3.34 4.44
CA ASP A 4 27.06 3.33 5.24
C ASP A 4 28.07 2.38 4.59
N ARG A 5 28.91 2.93 3.70
CA ARG A 5 29.94 2.21 2.95
C ARG A 5 30.98 1.55 3.88
N SER A 6 31.03 1.92 5.16
CA SER A 6 31.94 1.33 6.16
C SER A 6 31.49 -0.06 6.65
N ARG A 7 30.20 -0.41 6.51
CA ARG A 7 29.65 -1.71 6.94
C ARG A 7 29.65 -2.76 5.84
N ILE A 8 30.13 -2.41 4.65
CA ILE A 8 30.08 -3.27 3.46
C ILE A 8 31.31 -4.18 3.46
N LYS A 9 31.11 -5.47 3.73
CA LYS A 9 32.06 -6.50 3.28
C LYS A 9 32.00 -6.53 1.75
N LYS A 10 33.13 -6.28 1.07
CA LYS A 10 33.23 -6.42 -0.39
C LYS A 10 32.71 -7.81 -0.78
N SER A 11 31.57 -7.88 -1.46
CA SER A 11 31.09 -9.12 -2.05
C SER A 11 32.08 -9.53 -3.13
N THR A 12 32.46 -10.82 -3.17
CA THR A 12 33.33 -11.40 -4.19
C THR A 12 32.57 -11.77 -5.47
N SER A 13 31.27 -11.48 -5.55
CA SER A 13 30.44 -11.78 -6.71
C SER A 13 30.60 -10.74 -7.81
N GLU A 14 30.88 -11.18 -9.04
CA GLU A 14 30.85 -10.30 -10.21
C GLU A 14 29.41 -9.88 -10.57
N VAL A 15 29.25 -8.70 -11.17
CA VAL A 15 27.96 -8.21 -11.66
C VAL A 15 27.63 -8.94 -12.97
N PRO A 16 26.44 -9.58 -13.10
CA PRO A 16 26.01 -10.12 -14.38
C PRO A 16 26.03 -9.06 -15.49
N ALA A 17 26.50 -9.40 -16.69
CA ALA A 17 26.70 -8.44 -17.77
C ALA A 17 25.45 -7.63 -18.13
N GLU A 18 24.27 -8.28 -18.12
CA GLU A 18 23.00 -7.60 -18.38
C GLU A 18 22.61 -6.62 -17.27
N CYS A 19 22.85 -6.98 -16.00
CA CYS A 19 22.66 -6.07 -14.87
C CYS A 19 23.63 -4.88 -14.97
N GLN A 20 24.89 -5.13 -15.32
CA GLN A 20 25.90 -4.08 -15.50
C GLN A 20 25.49 -3.11 -16.62
N ALA A 21 25.08 -3.63 -17.77
CA ALA A 21 24.60 -2.81 -18.89
C ALA A 21 23.39 -1.95 -18.50
N LEU A 22 22.45 -2.49 -17.74
CA LEU A 22 21.30 -1.73 -17.24
C LEU A 22 21.73 -0.67 -16.23
N ILE A 23 22.62 -1.00 -15.28
CA ILE A 23 23.17 -0.05 -14.31
C ILE A 23 23.85 1.12 -15.04
N ASP A 24 24.71 0.84 -16.02
CA ASP A 24 25.44 1.87 -16.76
C ASP A 24 24.48 2.76 -17.57
N LYS A 25 23.45 2.15 -18.17
CA LYS A 25 22.39 2.89 -18.87
C LYS A 25 21.66 3.85 -17.93
N LEU A 26 21.09 3.34 -16.83
CA LEU A 26 20.30 4.14 -15.89
C LEU A 26 21.15 5.25 -15.24
N ARG A 27 22.43 4.98 -14.97
CA ARG A 27 23.37 5.94 -14.40
C ARG A 27 23.60 7.16 -15.31
N SER A 28 23.58 6.95 -16.63
CA SER A 28 23.82 8.01 -17.62
C SER A 28 22.59 8.86 -17.95
N CYS A 29 21.40 8.44 -17.51
CA CYS A 29 20.14 9.07 -17.87
C CYS A 29 19.91 10.39 -17.12
N SER A 30 19.37 11.40 -17.82
CA SER A 30 18.65 12.51 -17.19
C SER A 30 17.36 12.02 -16.52
N ARG A 31 16.69 12.84 -15.71
CA ARG A 31 15.42 12.44 -15.05
C ARG A 31 14.32 12.03 -16.04
N LYS A 32 14.25 12.68 -17.21
CA LYS A 32 13.27 12.36 -18.26
C LYS A 32 13.60 11.04 -18.95
N GLU A 33 14.86 10.85 -19.32
CA GLU A 33 15.32 9.57 -19.90
C GLU A 33 15.17 8.41 -18.90
N LEU A 34 15.44 8.67 -17.62
CA LEU A 34 15.27 7.69 -16.56
C LEU A 34 13.82 7.22 -16.48
N LEU A 35 12.85 8.14 -16.51
CA LEU A 35 11.42 7.79 -16.53
C LEU A 35 11.09 6.85 -17.70
N GLU A 36 11.53 7.21 -18.91
CA GLU A 36 11.27 6.42 -20.12
C GLU A 36 11.98 5.06 -20.11
N GLU A 37 13.15 4.96 -19.49
CA GLU A 37 13.84 3.68 -19.31
C GLU A 37 13.19 2.81 -18.23
N LEU A 38 12.74 3.38 -17.12
CA LEU A 38 12.03 2.64 -16.07
C LEU A 38 10.68 2.11 -16.56
N LYS A 39 9.97 2.85 -17.42
CA LYS A 39 8.72 2.39 -18.07
C LYS A 39 8.86 1.11 -18.88
N LYS A 40 10.07 0.83 -19.39
CA LYS A 40 10.36 -0.38 -20.17
C LYS A 40 10.58 -1.61 -19.29
N ILE A 41 10.64 -1.43 -17.96
CA ILE A 41 10.93 -2.47 -16.99
C ILE A 41 9.67 -2.71 -16.14
N ASP A 42 8.71 -3.45 -16.71
CA ASP A 42 7.49 -3.88 -16.02
C ASP A 42 7.68 -5.21 -15.28
N THR A 43 8.68 -6.00 -15.71
CA THR A 43 8.99 -7.34 -15.23
C THR A 43 10.50 -7.51 -15.09
N TRP A 44 10.92 -8.27 -14.08
CA TRP A 44 12.33 -8.50 -13.83
C TRP A 44 12.85 -9.71 -14.59
N THR A 45 13.67 -9.48 -15.61
CA THR A 45 14.22 -10.54 -16.48
C THR A 45 15.69 -10.87 -16.23
N PHE A 46 16.38 -10.10 -15.37
CA PHE A 46 17.84 -10.13 -15.21
C PHE A 46 18.38 -11.18 -14.21
N GLY A 47 17.58 -12.18 -13.83
CA GLY A 47 17.94 -13.15 -12.79
C GLY A 47 18.09 -12.52 -11.40
N LYS A 48 18.58 -13.28 -10.41
CA LYS A 48 18.82 -12.72 -9.07
C LYS A 48 20.12 -11.93 -9.01
N CYS A 49 20.13 -10.80 -8.30
CA CYS A 49 21.30 -9.92 -8.20
C CYS A 49 21.67 -9.56 -6.75
N GLU A 50 22.91 -9.13 -6.50
CA GLU A 50 23.30 -8.52 -5.22
C GLU A 50 22.89 -7.05 -5.19
N LEU A 51 22.14 -6.61 -4.16
CA LEU A 51 21.71 -5.22 -4.03
C LEU A 51 22.91 -4.25 -3.95
N TYR A 52 24.07 -4.75 -3.51
CA TYR A 52 25.33 -4.01 -3.47
C TYR A 52 25.76 -3.46 -4.84
N HIS A 53 25.47 -4.14 -5.94
CA HIS A 53 25.86 -3.66 -7.28
C HIS A 53 25.03 -2.45 -7.73
N TRP A 54 23.87 -2.25 -7.11
CA TRP A 54 22.90 -1.22 -7.49
C TRP A 54 23.01 0.05 -6.66
N ILE A 55 24.04 0.19 -5.82
CA ILE A 55 24.19 1.31 -4.88
C ILE A 55 24.06 2.68 -5.54
N GLU A 56 24.70 2.89 -6.68
CA GLU A 56 24.64 4.18 -7.38
C GLU A 56 23.25 4.48 -7.93
N ILE A 57 22.52 3.45 -8.38
CA ILE A 57 21.14 3.60 -8.84
C ILE A 57 20.21 3.83 -7.65
N LEU A 58 20.42 3.14 -6.53
CA LEU A 58 19.70 3.38 -5.29
C LEU A 58 19.98 4.79 -4.74
N ASP A 59 21.18 5.32 -4.96
CA ASP A 59 21.53 6.70 -4.62
C ASP A 59 20.71 7.71 -5.43
N LEU A 60 20.56 7.45 -6.73
CA LEU A 60 19.68 8.24 -7.61
C LEU A 60 18.21 8.13 -7.19
N CYS A 61 17.71 6.92 -6.96
CA CYS A 61 16.34 6.67 -6.49
C CYS A 61 16.04 7.39 -5.18
N ASP A 62 16.95 7.33 -4.21
CA ASP A 62 16.84 8.02 -2.94
C ASP A 62 16.75 9.54 -3.09
N SER A 63 17.53 10.13 -4.01
CA SER A 63 17.44 11.57 -4.28
C SER A 63 16.07 11.99 -4.82
N ILE A 64 15.41 11.11 -5.59
CA ILE A 64 14.06 11.31 -6.12
C ILE A 64 13.03 11.16 -5.00
N LEU A 65 13.16 10.12 -4.16
CA LEU A 65 12.33 9.93 -2.97
C LEU A 65 12.43 11.13 -2.01
N ALA A 66 13.64 11.63 -1.76
CA ALA A 66 13.88 12.78 -0.90
C ALA A 66 13.23 14.06 -1.43
N ALA A 67 13.38 14.34 -2.72
CA ALA A 67 12.75 15.49 -3.36
C ALA A 67 11.22 15.42 -3.29
N ALA A 68 10.64 14.24 -3.54
CA ALA A 68 9.20 14.02 -3.44
C ALA A 68 8.66 14.14 -2.01
N ALA A 69 9.40 13.62 -1.03
CA ALA A 69 9.04 13.59 0.39
C ALA A 69 9.30 14.92 1.12
N THR A 70 9.80 15.94 0.44
CA THR A 70 10.07 17.24 1.08
C THR A 70 8.74 17.95 1.37
N ARG A 71 8.59 18.49 2.57
CA ARG A 71 7.41 19.31 2.92
C ARG A 71 7.54 20.69 2.32
N VAL A 72 6.45 21.23 1.75
CA VAL A 72 6.44 22.57 1.12
C VAL A 72 6.86 23.65 2.12
N THR A 73 6.37 23.53 3.36
CA THR A 73 6.90 24.26 4.51
C THR A 73 7.11 23.29 5.68
N PRO A 74 8.02 23.58 6.63
CA PRO A 74 8.29 22.67 7.75
C PRO A 74 7.08 22.32 8.63
N LYS A 75 6.04 23.16 8.62
CA LYS A 75 4.80 22.94 9.39
C LYS A 75 3.67 22.33 8.57
N SER A 76 3.73 22.40 7.25
CA SER A 76 2.63 21.96 6.38
C SER A 76 2.57 20.44 6.26
N TRP A 77 1.37 19.92 6.04
CA TRP A 77 1.09 18.54 5.64
C TRP A 77 1.27 18.30 4.15
N GLN A 78 1.40 19.35 3.35
CA GLN A 78 1.63 19.24 1.93
C GLN A 78 3.08 18.87 1.64
N ILE A 79 3.26 17.82 0.85
CA ILE A 79 4.58 17.36 0.37
C ILE A 79 4.73 17.66 -1.12
N CYS A 80 5.98 17.80 -1.57
CA CYS A 80 6.28 18.26 -2.92
C CYS A 80 5.66 17.39 -4.02
N CYS A 81 5.53 16.08 -3.85
CA CYS A 81 4.91 15.23 -4.89
C CYS A 81 3.41 15.47 -5.10
N ASP A 82 2.72 16.07 -4.12
CA ASP A 82 1.27 16.32 -4.19
C ASP A 82 0.95 17.62 -4.96
N LEU A 83 1.96 18.43 -5.25
CA LEU A 83 1.80 19.69 -5.96
C LEU A 83 1.46 19.47 -7.46
N PRO A 84 0.45 20.16 -8.02
CA PRO A 84 0.07 20.01 -9.43
C PRO A 84 1.21 20.23 -10.43
N GLU A 85 2.12 21.16 -10.13
CA GLU A 85 3.29 21.47 -10.96
C GLU A 85 4.32 20.33 -11.01
N ASN A 86 4.27 19.39 -10.07
CA ASN A 86 5.25 18.30 -9.94
C ASN A 86 4.75 16.98 -10.56
N GLN A 87 3.74 17.01 -11.43
CA GLN A 87 3.15 15.80 -12.02
C GLN A 87 4.17 14.89 -12.73
N GLU A 88 5.09 15.45 -13.52
CA GLU A 88 6.16 14.68 -14.19
C GLU A 88 7.12 14.05 -13.17
N SER A 89 7.45 14.78 -12.09
CA SER A 89 8.31 14.27 -11.02
C SER A 89 7.61 13.18 -10.20
N LYS A 90 6.29 13.29 -9.99
CA LYS A 90 5.48 12.26 -9.34
C LYS A 90 5.39 10.99 -10.18
N GLU A 91 5.27 11.11 -11.50
CA GLU A 91 5.31 9.94 -12.38
C GLU A 91 6.64 9.21 -12.27
N LEU A 92 7.77 9.94 -12.29
CA LEU A 92 9.09 9.37 -12.05
C LEU A 92 9.21 8.71 -10.67
N LEU A 93 8.66 9.34 -9.61
CA LEU A 93 8.62 8.76 -8.28
C LEU A 93 7.90 7.40 -8.27
N LEU A 94 6.74 7.29 -8.92
CA LEU A 94 5.98 6.04 -8.98
C LEU A 94 6.77 4.93 -9.69
N TRP A 95 7.44 5.27 -10.80
CA TRP A 95 8.31 4.33 -11.51
C TRP A 95 9.56 3.96 -10.72
N VAL A 96 10.12 4.87 -9.94
CA VAL A 96 11.22 4.58 -9.00
C VAL A 96 10.76 3.62 -7.89
N LEU A 97 9.58 3.83 -7.31
CA LEU A 97 9.00 2.92 -6.31
C LEU A 97 8.75 1.53 -6.91
N HIS A 98 8.21 1.47 -8.13
CA HIS A 98 7.98 0.24 -8.87
C HIS A 98 9.29 -0.52 -9.16
N PHE A 99 10.27 0.15 -9.77
CA PHE A 99 11.58 -0.42 -10.06
C PHE A 99 12.29 -0.91 -8.79
N THR A 100 12.28 -0.10 -7.72
CA THR A 100 12.87 -0.49 -6.43
C THR A 100 12.17 -1.73 -5.88
N THR A 101 10.85 -1.85 -6.05
CA THR A 101 10.10 -3.04 -5.63
C THR A 101 10.56 -4.30 -6.38
N LEU A 102 10.69 -4.22 -7.70
CA LEU A 102 11.20 -5.33 -8.53
C LEU A 102 12.63 -5.71 -8.14
N LEU A 103 13.51 -4.72 -8.00
CA LEU A 103 14.90 -4.92 -7.60
C LEU A 103 14.97 -5.61 -6.21
N ILE A 104 14.17 -5.17 -5.24
CA ILE A 104 14.13 -5.79 -3.91
C ILE A 104 13.59 -7.22 -3.98
N GLU A 105 12.56 -7.50 -4.77
CA GLU A 105 12.06 -8.86 -4.93
C GLU A 105 13.15 -9.83 -5.42
N HIS A 106 13.94 -9.41 -6.41
CA HIS A 106 14.93 -10.25 -7.07
C HIS A 106 16.36 -10.11 -6.54
N SER A 107 16.58 -9.36 -5.45
CA SER A 107 17.93 -9.17 -4.90
C SER A 107 18.26 -9.99 -3.65
N PHE A 108 19.55 -10.06 -3.33
CA PHE A 108 20.08 -10.45 -2.01
C PHE A 108 20.57 -9.21 -1.25
N SER A 109 21.01 -9.40 0.00
CA SER A 109 21.62 -8.31 0.80
C SER A 109 20.74 -7.06 0.99
N ARG A 110 19.40 -7.25 1.04
CA ARG A 110 18.39 -6.18 1.15
C ARG A 110 18.52 -5.25 2.35
N HIS A 111 19.26 -5.66 3.39
CA HIS A 111 19.56 -4.85 4.57
C HIS A 111 20.37 -3.59 4.24
N LEU A 112 20.94 -3.50 3.03
CA LEU A 112 21.64 -2.31 2.59
C LEU A 112 20.67 -1.12 2.49
N TYR A 113 19.44 -1.30 1.97
CA TYR A 113 18.46 -0.23 1.73
C TYR A 113 18.25 0.65 2.97
N ASN A 114 18.26 1.98 2.82
CA ASN A 114 18.28 2.90 3.95
C ASN A 114 17.55 4.23 3.67
N SER A 115 16.41 4.14 2.97
CA SER A 115 15.59 5.31 2.57
C SER A 115 14.21 5.28 3.22
N VAL A 116 14.08 4.64 4.38
CA VAL A 116 12.79 4.44 5.09
C VAL A 116 12.17 5.76 5.51
N GLU A 117 12.96 6.77 5.87
CA GLU A 117 12.47 8.09 6.27
C GLU A 117 11.64 8.77 5.16
N HIS A 118 12.05 8.60 3.90
CA HIS A 118 11.31 9.11 2.76
C HIS A 118 10.04 8.30 2.54
N LEU A 119 10.11 6.96 2.64
CA LEU A 119 8.93 6.10 2.55
C LEU A 119 7.87 6.47 3.60
N LEU A 120 8.30 6.71 4.85
CA LEU A 120 7.41 7.09 5.93
C LEU A 120 6.70 8.42 5.63
N THR A 121 7.41 9.40 5.10
CA THR A 121 6.84 10.70 4.74
C THR A 121 5.88 10.57 3.54
N LEU A 122 6.21 9.74 2.56
CA LEU A 122 5.38 9.49 1.38
C LEU A 122 4.06 8.75 1.72
N LEU A 123 3.99 8.01 2.83
CA LEU A 123 2.71 7.47 3.34
C LEU A 123 1.71 8.59 3.74
N SER A 124 2.21 9.81 3.98
CA SER A 124 1.40 11.01 4.21
C SER A 124 1.04 11.77 2.92
N SER A 125 1.27 11.20 1.74
CA SER A 125 0.82 11.79 0.46
C SER A 125 -0.72 11.84 0.39
N CYS A 126 -1.26 12.89 -0.25
CA CYS A 126 -2.66 12.96 -0.64
C CYS A 126 -2.99 11.98 -1.78
N ASP A 127 -2.00 11.61 -2.60
CA ASP A 127 -2.14 10.74 -3.75
C ASP A 127 -2.04 9.26 -3.34
N LEU A 128 -3.14 8.53 -3.46
CA LEU A 128 -3.19 7.12 -3.07
C LEU A 128 -2.29 6.22 -3.93
N ASP A 129 -1.91 6.61 -5.15
CA ASP A 129 -0.96 5.83 -5.95
C ASP A 129 0.44 5.85 -5.34
N VAL A 130 0.84 6.99 -4.76
CA VAL A 130 2.11 7.12 -4.03
C VAL A 130 2.08 6.24 -2.78
N VAL A 131 0.99 6.29 -2.01
CA VAL A 131 0.80 5.45 -0.82
C VAL A 131 0.87 3.96 -1.19
N LEU A 132 0.18 3.53 -2.26
CA LEU A 132 0.19 2.16 -2.74
C LEU A 132 1.58 1.73 -3.24
N GLY A 133 2.31 2.60 -3.94
CA GLY A 133 3.69 2.35 -4.36
C GLY A 133 4.62 2.08 -3.17
N VAL A 134 4.49 2.88 -2.12
CA VAL A 134 5.25 2.67 -0.86
C VAL A 134 4.83 1.38 -0.17
N LEU A 135 3.53 1.11 -0.04
CA LEU A 135 3.02 -0.11 0.58
C LEU A 135 3.47 -1.38 -0.16
N ASN A 136 3.51 -1.35 -1.49
CA ASN A 136 3.99 -2.48 -2.29
C ASN A 136 5.49 -2.73 -2.06
N LEU A 137 6.31 -1.67 -1.98
CA LEU A 137 7.72 -1.79 -1.64
C LEU A 137 7.92 -2.35 -0.22
N LEU A 138 7.18 -1.83 0.77
CA LEU A 138 7.21 -2.32 2.15
C LEU A 138 6.74 -3.78 2.25
N TYR A 139 5.73 -4.18 1.47
CA TYR A 139 5.27 -5.56 1.36
C TYR A 139 6.38 -6.47 0.84
N MET A 140 7.13 -6.03 -0.16
CA MET A 140 8.26 -6.84 -0.65
C MET A 140 9.36 -6.97 0.38
N PHE A 141 9.67 -5.91 1.11
CA PHE A 141 10.60 -5.98 2.24
C PHE A 141 10.12 -6.94 3.32
N SER A 142 8.85 -6.86 3.75
CA SER A 142 8.31 -7.70 4.83
C SER A 142 8.24 -9.17 4.44
N LYS A 143 7.84 -9.48 3.20
CA LYS A 143 7.71 -10.85 2.70
C LYS A 143 9.04 -11.52 2.40
N ARG A 144 10.02 -10.79 1.84
CA ARG A 144 11.27 -11.36 1.33
C ARG A 144 12.45 -11.17 2.28
N SER A 145 12.29 -10.46 3.39
CA SER A 145 13.39 -10.17 4.30
C SER A 145 12.95 -9.80 5.71
N ASN A 146 13.90 -9.83 6.64
CA ASN A 146 13.74 -9.27 7.97
C ASN A 146 14.14 -7.78 7.99
N PHE A 147 13.88 -7.04 6.91
CA PHE A 147 14.29 -5.65 6.78
C PHE A 147 13.61 -4.78 7.84
N ILE A 148 12.28 -4.87 7.95
CA ILE A 148 11.49 -4.03 8.85
C ILE A 148 11.90 -4.20 10.32
N THR A 149 12.25 -5.44 10.73
CA THR A 149 12.67 -5.71 12.11
C THR A 149 14.05 -5.14 12.44
N ARG A 150 14.88 -4.88 11.42
CA ARG A 150 16.25 -4.32 11.53
C ARG A 150 16.30 -2.78 11.44
N ILE A 151 15.20 -2.14 11.07
CA ILE A 151 15.09 -0.67 11.12
C ILE A 151 15.31 -0.22 12.58
N ASN A 152 15.86 0.98 12.77
CA ASN A 152 16.01 1.57 14.10
C ASN A 152 14.66 1.59 14.85
N ALA A 153 14.68 1.40 16.17
CA ALA A 153 13.47 1.12 16.95
C ALA A 153 12.42 2.25 16.86
N GLU A 154 12.87 3.51 16.89
CA GLU A 154 11.99 4.69 16.81
C GLU A 154 11.26 4.75 15.46
N MET A 155 12.01 4.74 14.35
CA MET A 155 11.45 4.75 13.00
C MET A 155 10.58 3.53 12.73
N ARG A 156 10.98 2.35 13.23
CA ARG A 156 10.18 1.13 13.12
C ARG A 156 8.84 1.31 13.83
N ASN A 157 8.84 1.84 15.05
CA ASN A 157 7.59 2.05 15.80
C ASN A 157 6.68 3.06 15.10
N THR A 158 7.24 4.15 14.56
CA THR A 158 6.47 5.14 13.78
C THR A 158 5.89 4.54 12.51
N LEU A 159 6.68 3.74 11.78
CA LEU A 159 6.21 3.02 10.60
C LEU A 159 5.08 2.03 10.94
N LEU A 160 5.24 1.22 11.98
CA LEU A 160 4.23 0.26 12.39
C LEU A 160 2.94 0.97 12.83
N LYS A 161 3.02 2.06 13.60
CA LYS A 161 1.83 2.88 13.96
C LYS A 161 1.12 3.41 12.72
N CYS A 162 1.87 3.98 11.78
CA CYS A 162 1.32 4.48 10.51
C CYS A 162 0.61 3.37 9.72
N LEU A 163 1.22 2.18 9.61
CA LEU A 163 0.62 1.03 8.95
C LEU A 163 -0.64 0.55 9.69
N THR A 164 -0.65 0.58 11.02
CA THR A 164 -1.84 0.26 11.82
C THR A 164 -2.99 1.19 11.48
N TYR A 165 -2.76 2.51 11.45
CA TYR A 165 -3.80 3.49 11.09
C TYR A 165 -4.33 3.29 9.67
N LEU A 166 -3.47 2.91 8.72
CA LEU A 166 -3.88 2.55 7.36
C LEU A 166 -4.72 1.26 7.29
N ALA A 167 -4.42 0.29 8.17
CA ALA A 167 -5.06 -1.02 8.21
C ALA A 167 -6.38 -1.04 9.02
N GLU A 168 -6.66 0.02 9.79
CA GLU A 168 -7.85 0.15 10.63
C GLU A 168 -9.15 -0.06 9.85
N SER A 169 -10.18 -0.55 10.55
CA SER A 169 -11.51 -0.74 9.99
C SER A 169 -12.30 0.57 10.00
N TRP A 170 -13.04 0.84 8.93
CA TRP A 170 -13.81 2.07 8.77
C TRP A 170 -15.29 1.88 9.16
N GLY A 171 -15.54 1.06 10.19
CA GLY A 171 -16.89 0.69 10.62
C GLY A 171 -17.68 -0.14 9.60
N GLY A 172 -17.03 -0.69 8.57
CA GLY A 172 -17.69 -1.29 7.40
C GLY A 172 -18.75 -2.33 7.75
N ARG A 173 -18.37 -3.54 8.16
CA ARG A 173 -19.32 -4.63 8.46
C ARG A 173 -20.22 -4.34 9.66
N GLU A 174 -19.72 -3.63 10.66
CA GLU A 174 -20.52 -3.23 11.84
C GLU A 174 -21.63 -2.24 11.47
N ASN A 175 -21.43 -1.44 10.42
CA ASN A 175 -22.43 -0.53 9.85
C ASN A 175 -23.14 -1.11 8.61
N GLY A 176 -23.00 -2.42 8.35
CA GLY A 176 -23.66 -3.09 7.21
C GLY A 176 -23.08 -2.77 5.82
N PHE A 177 -21.85 -2.25 5.75
CA PHE A 177 -21.13 -1.86 4.53
C PHE A 177 -19.72 -2.49 4.47
N GLY A 178 -19.64 -3.77 4.10
CA GLY A 178 -18.38 -4.53 4.12
C GLY A 178 -17.41 -4.18 3.00
N LEU A 179 -16.22 -4.81 2.99
CA LEU A 179 -15.22 -4.60 1.93
C LEU A 179 -15.77 -4.84 0.52
N ALA A 180 -16.61 -5.86 0.34
CA ALA A 180 -17.24 -6.16 -0.94
C ALA A 180 -18.18 -5.03 -1.42
N ASP A 181 -18.83 -4.33 -0.49
CA ASP A 181 -19.69 -3.18 -0.81
C ASP A 181 -18.87 -1.95 -1.19
N CYS A 182 -17.74 -1.72 -0.50
CA CYS A 182 -16.80 -0.64 -0.83
C CYS A 182 -16.29 -0.73 -2.28
N VAL A 183 -16.10 -1.93 -2.82
CA VAL A 183 -15.50 -2.08 -4.16
C VAL A 183 -16.52 -2.10 -5.30
N ARG A 184 -17.82 -2.19 -4.98
CA ARG A 184 -18.89 -2.09 -5.98
C ARG A 184 -19.13 -0.63 -6.38
N ALA A 185 -19.38 -0.41 -7.67
CA ALA A 185 -19.53 0.94 -8.24
C ALA A 185 -20.84 1.62 -7.81
N HIS A 186 -21.96 0.89 -7.80
CA HIS A 186 -23.31 1.44 -7.63
C HIS A 186 -23.95 1.14 -6.26
N THR A 187 -23.14 0.83 -5.25
CA THR A 187 -23.66 0.60 -3.89
C THR A 187 -23.75 1.93 -3.13
N PRO A 188 -24.92 2.29 -2.57
CA PRO A 188 -25.02 3.46 -1.70
C PRO A 188 -24.16 3.21 -0.46
N PHE A 189 -23.37 4.20 -0.07
CA PHE A 189 -22.53 4.15 1.13
C PHE A 189 -23.15 4.97 2.27
N PRO A 190 -22.87 4.63 3.53
CA PRO A 190 -23.37 5.40 4.67
C PRO A 190 -22.77 6.81 4.69
N LEU A 191 -23.54 7.80 5.16
CA LEU A 191 -23.08 9.19 5.28
C LEU A 191 -21.83 9.32 6.16
N THR A 192 -21.67 8.42 7.14
CA THR A 192 -20.48 8.36 8.00
C THR A 192 -19.19 8.09 7.22
N ALA A 193 -19.25 7.55 6.00
CA ALA A 193 -18.08 7.25 5.20
C ALA A 193 -17.39 8.49 4.61
N THR A 194 -18.11 9.62 4.51
CA THR A 194 -17.55 10.92 4.09
C THR A 194 -17.52 11.94 5.23
N THR A 195 -17.74 11.49 6.46
CA THR A 195 -17.67 12.30 7.68
C THR A 195 -16.37 11.99 8.43
N LEU A 196 -15.62 13.04 8.76
CA LEU A 196 -14.47 12.95 9.66
C LEU A 196 -14.92 13.19 11.09
N HIS A 197 -14.82 12.17 11.93
CA HIS A 197 -15.01 12.26 13.37
C HIS A 197 -13.72 11.86 14.07
N TYR A 198 -13.14 12.75 14.88
CA TYR A 198 -11.89 12.51 15.59
C TYR A 198 -11.90 13.13 16.99
N GLU A 199 -11.76 12.28 18.01
CA GLU A 199 -11.72 12.66 19.41
C GLU A 199 -10.29 12.55 19.96
N PHE A 200 -9.86 13.56 20.71
CA PHE A 200 -8.55 13.56 21.35
C PHE A 200 -8.58 14.37 22.65
N TYR A 201 -7.63 14.08 23.53
CA TYR A 201 -7.49 14.78 24.80
C TYR A 201 -6.40 15.85 24.68
N THR A 202 -6.73 17.06 25.13
CA THR A 202 -5.75 18.14 25.30
C THR A 202 -5.39 18.28 26.77
N GLU A 203 -4.10 18.30 27.08
CA GLU A 203 -3.62 18.65 28.40
C GLU A 203 -3.58 20.18 28.50
N ASP A 204 -4.60 20.78 29.14
CA ASP A 204 -4.50 22.17 29.54
C ASP A 204 -3.63 22.30 30.79
N LYS A 205 -2.87 23.41 30.86
CA LYS A 205 -1.96 23.74 31.98
C LYS A 205 -2.66 23.84 33.36
N SER A 206 -3.98 23.70 33.40
CA SER A 206 -4.84 23.71 34.60
C SER A 206 -5.38 22.32 34.98
N SER A 207 -4.56 21.27 34.86
CA SER A 207 -4.74 19.95 35.53
C SER A 207 -6.06 19.19 35.25
N SER A 208 -6.84 19.58 34.23
CA SER A 208 -8.01 18.83 33.76
C SER A 208 -7.82 18.50 32.29
N SER A 209 -7.90 17.21 31.97
CA SER A 209 -7.88 16.74 30.58
C SER A 209 -9.22 17.07 29.93
N GLN A 210 -9.23 17.99 28.97
CA GLN A 210 -10.44 18.33 28.22
C GLN A 210 -10.48 17.48 26.94
N ALA A 211 -11.60 16.78 26.71
CA ALA A 211 -11.83 16.08 25.46
C ALA A 211 -12.22 17.10 24.38
N SER A 212 -11.47 17.12 23.29
CA SER A 212 -11.75 17.89 22.08
C SER A 212 -12.22 16.96 20.97
N CYS A 213 -13.15 17.42 20.14
CA CYS A 213 -13.72 16.64 19.04
C CYS A 213 -13.71 17.45 17.75
N ILE A 214 -13.19 16.85 16.68
CA ILE A 214 -13.30 17.35 15.31
C ILE A 214 -14.41 16.56 14.63
N HIS A 215 -15.45 17.25 14.18
CA HIS A 215 -16.55 16.67 13.40
C HIS A 215 -16.76 17.49 12.13
N LEU A 216 -16.46 16.89 10.97
CA LEU A 216 -16.66 17.50 9.65
C LEU A 216 -17.46 16.55 8.77
N GLU A 217 -18.61 17.00 8.27
CA GLU A 217 -19.46 16.24 7.36
C GLU A 217 -19.16 16.60 5.90
N ASN A 218 -19.49 15.70 4.97
CA ASN A 218 -19.35 15.89 3.52
C ASN A 218 -17.93 16.33 3.12
N VAL A 219 -16.92 15.71 3.72
CA VAL A 219 -15.50 16.04 3.48
C VAL A 219 -15.14 15.84 2.01
N ASP A 220 -15.79 14.89 1.33
CA ASP A 220 -15.63 14.60 -0.09
C ASP A 220 -16.06 15.75 -1.03
N GLN A 221 -16.87 16.68 -0.53
CA GLN A 221 -17.31 17.86 -1.30
C GLN A 221 -16.36 19.07 -1.12
N ILE A 222 -15.37 18.96 -0.25
CA ILE A 222 -14.39 20.03 -0.01
C ILE A 222 -13.36 20.04 -1.15
N SER A 223 -13.24 21.17 -1.83
CA SER A 223 -12.35 21.34 -3.00
C SER A 223 -10.86 21.40 -2.67
N LYS A 224 -10.50 21.62 -1.40
CA LYS A 224 -9.12 21.67 -0.91
C LYS A 224 -8.51 20.26 -0.88
N LEU A 225 -7.19 20.19 -1.00
CA LEU A 225 -6.46 18.94 -0.79
C LEU A 225 -6.57 18.49 0.68
N PRO A 226 -6.52 17.18 0.96
CA PRO A 226 -6.49 16.66 2.33
C PRO A 226 -5.39 17.30 3.19
N SER A 227 -4.21 17.58 2.62
CA SER A 227 -3.12 18.27 3.34
C SER A 227 -3.48 19.69 3.76
N GLU A 228 -4.20 20.44 2.93
CA GLU A 228 -4.61 21.81 3.24
C GLU A 228 -5.70 21.83 4.32
N ILE A 229 -6.62 20.86 4.26
CA ILE A 229 -7.64 20.68 5.32
C ILE A 229 -6.94 20.31 6.64
N MET A 230 -5.96 19.40 6.58
CA MET A 230 -5.17 18.97 7.74
C MET A 230 -4.41 20.12 8.39
N ASP A 231 -3.78 20.99 7.60
CA ASP A 231 -3.07 22.17 8.11
C ASP A 231 -4.02 23.09 8.90
N GLY A 232 -5.22 23.34 8.36
CA GLY A 232 -6.24 24.13 9.05
C GLY A 232 -6.75 23.46 10.34
N LEU A 233 -6.90 22.13 10.34
CA LEU A 233 -7.32 21.37 11.52
C LEU A 233 -6.28 21.40 12.64
N VAL A 234 -5.01 21.19 12.30
CA VAL A 234 -3.91 21.21 13.28
C VAL A 234 -3.73 22.60 13.87
N GLU A 235 -3.86 23.66 13.07
CA GLU A 235 -3.77 25.05 13.53
C GLU A 235 -4.96 25.44 14.42
N SER A 236 -6.18 25.03 14.06
CA SER A 236 -7.40 25.41 14.80
C SER A 236 -7.55 24.64 16.11
N PHE A 237 -7.33 23.32 16.07
CA PHE A 237 -7.64 22.41 17.18
C PHE A 237 -6.42 22.00 18.02
N HIS A 238 -5.20 22.41 17.64
CA HIS A 238 -3.97 22.12 18.38
C HIS A 238 -3.76 20.62 18.65
N VAL A 239 -4.09 19.78 17.67
CA VAL A 239 -4.05 18.32 17.79
C VAL A 239 -2.65 17.84 18.21
N PRO A 240 -2.53 16.90 19.16
CA PRO A 240 -1.24 16.30 19.54
C PRO A 240 -0.54 15.61 18.36
N LYS A 241 0.79 15.73 18.28
CA LYS A 241 1.59 15.19 17.17
C LYS A 241 1.41 13.68 16.95
N ASP A 242 1.22 12.92 18.02
CA ASP A 242 1.03 11.46 17.96
C ASP A 242 -0.26 11.06 17.23
N GLY A 243 -1.27 11.94 17.24
CA GLY A 243 -2.57 11.72 16.60
C GLY A 243 -2.64 12.19 15.15
N HIS A 244 -1.66 12.97 14.68
CA HIS A 244 -1.77 13.62 13.37
C HIS A 244 -1.89 12.63 12.21
N MET A 245 -1.10 11.54 12.22
CA MET A 245 -1.13 10.56 11.13
C MET A 245 -2.44 9.76 11.08
N LEU A 246 -3.03 9.49 12.25
CA LEU A 246 -4.32 8.84 12.37
C LEU A 246 -5.42 9.74 11.80
N LEU A 247 -5.48 10.98 12.28
CA LEU A 247 -6.39 12.02 11.78
C LEU A 247 -6.26 12.19 10.25
N PHE A 248 -5.04 12.28 9.73
CA PHE A 248 -4.80 12.46 8.30
C PHE A 248 -5.26 11.25 7.48
N THR A 249 -5.10 10.03 8.00
CA THR A 249 -5.56 8.80 7.33
C THR A 249 -7.08 8.78 7.22
N HIS A 250 -7.79 9.13 8.30
CA HIS A 250 -9.26 9.22 8.30
C HIS A 250 -9.76 10.36 7.41
N LEU A 251 -9.08 11.51 7.42
CA LEU A 251 -9.40 12.64 6.55
C LEU A 251 -9.25 12.27 5.06
N ARG A 252 -8.13 11.65 4.67
CA ARG A 252 -7.90 11.22 3.28
C ARG A 252 -8.94 10.18 2.84
N LEU A 253 -9.32 9.26 3.73
CA LEU A 253 -10.39 8.30 3.46
C LEU A 253 -11.72 9.01 3.21
N ALA A 254 -12.17 9.86 4.14
CA ALA A 254 -13.44 10.56 4.05
C ALA A 254 -13.52 11.45 2.79
N HIS A 255 -12.42 12.12 2.45
CA HIS A 255 -12.29 12.92 1.23
C HIS A 255 -12.39 12.07 -0.05
N SER A 256 -11.82 10.85 -0.04
CA SER A 256 -11.73 9.98 -1.20
C SER A 256 -12.95 9.08 -1.43
N PHE A 257 -13.79 8.87 -0.41
CA PHE A 257 -14.71 7.73 -0.37
C PHE A 257 -15.83 7.76 -1.42
N SER A 258 -16.31 8.95 -1.79
CA SER A 258 -17.39 9.08 -2.78
C SER A 258 -16.92 8.76 -4.20
N ASN A 259 -15.62 8.93 -4.49
CA ASN A 259 -15.01 8.53 -5.75
C ASN A 259 -14.69 7.03 -5.74
N HIS A 260 -15.36 6.27 -6.61
CA HIS A 260 -15.18 4.81 -6.67
C HIS A 260 -13.73 4.38 -6.91
N SER A 261 -12.99 5.04 -7.82
CA SER A 261 -11.59 4.69 -8.10
C SER A 261 -10.68 4.93 -6.89
N LEU A 262 -10.86 6.05 -6.18
CA LEU A 262 -10.09 6.33 -4.97
C LEU A 262 -10.51 5.40 -3.82
N ARG A 263 -11.80 5.08 -3.70
CA ARG A 263 -12.33 4.11 -2.74
C ARG A 263 -11.71 2.72 -2.93
N LEU A 264 -11.53 2.26 -4.18
CA LEU A 264 -10.79 1.03 -4.48
C LEU A 264 -9.35 1.11 -3.96
N LYS A 265 -8.65 2.22 -4.20
CA LYS A 265 -7.29 2.42 -3.71
C LYS A 265 -7.21 2.46 -2.18
N CYS A 266 -8.19 3.03 -1.49
CA CYS A 266 -8.29 2.95 -0.03
C CYS A 266 -8.37 1.50 0.42
N VAL A 267 -9.27 0.69 -0.17
CA VAL A 267 -9.42 -0.75 0.15
C VAL A 267 -8.11 -1.48 -0.08
N GLN A 268 -7.46 -1.24 -1.22
CA GLN A 268 -6.16 -1.83 -1.54
C GLN A 268 -5.09 -1.45 -0.51
N ALA A 269 -5.01 -0.17 -0.13
CA ALA A 269 -4.04 0.33 0.84
C ALA A 269 -4.24 -0.32 2.21
N ARG A 270 -5.49 -0.46 2.66
CA ARG A 270 -5.84 -1.16 3.91
C ARG A 270 -5.35 -2.60 3.92
N LEU A 271 -5.67 -3.35 2.87
CA LEU A 271 -5.31 -4.76 2.74
C LEU A 271 -3.79 -4.97 2.66
N GLN A 272 -3.09 -4.10 1.92
CA GLN A 272 -1.64 -4.14 1.81
C GLN A 272 -0.95 -3.74 3.12
N ALA A 273 -1.40 -2.67 3.79
CA ALA A 273 -0.88 -2.26 5.10
C ALA A 273 -1.03 -3.38 6.13
N LEU A 274 -2.20 -4.03 6.17
CA LEU A 274 -2.43 -5.21 7.00
C LEU A 274 -1.42 -6.31 6.66
N SER A 275 -1.24 -6.67 5.38
CA SER A 275 -0.23 -7.66 4.99
C SER A 275 1.18 -7.32 5.47
N VAL A 276 1.60 -6.06 5.37
CA VAL A 276 2.92 -5.62 5.84
C VAL A 276 3.06 -5.84 7.34
N LEU A 277 2.06 -5.45 8.14
CA LEU A 277 2.04 -5.63 9.59
C LEU A 277 2.15 -7.11 9.98
N LEU A 278 1.35 -7.98 9.33
CA LEU A 278 1.32 -9.40 9.63
C LEU A 278 2.65 -10.09 9.32
N TYR A 279 3.27 -9.78 8.17
CA TYR A 279 4.61 -10.30 7.84
C TYR A 279 5.70 -9.76 8.76
N SER A 280 5.51 -8.57 9.32
CA SER A 280 6.46 -7.94 10.25
C SER A 280 6.34 -8.46 11.68
N ASN A 281 5.39 -9.38 11.96
CA ASN A 281 5.03 -9.83 13.32
C ASN A 281 4.65 -8.67 14.26
N ALA A 282 4.05 -7.61 13.72
CA ALA A 282 3.54 -6.52 14.54
C ALA A 282 2.25 -6.94 15.25
N ASP A 283 1.99 -6.37 16.44
CA ASP A 283 0.72 -6.60 17.12
C ASP A 283 -0.43 -6.08 16.25
N SER A 284 -1.27 -7.01 15.81
CA SER A 284 -2.36 -6.78 14.87
C SER A 284 -3.66 -7.42 15.37
N HIS A 285 -3.76 -7.73 16.66
CA HIS A 285 -4.91 -8.46 17.23
C HIS A 285 -6.23 -7.73 16.97
N ASN A 286 -6.25 -6.40 17.10
CA ASN A 286 -7.45 -5.58 16.87
C ASN A 286 -7.80 -5.42 15.38
N LEU A 287 -6.86 -5.71 14.47
CA LEU A 287 -7.08 -5.60 13.03
C LEU A 287 -7.68 -6.88 12.42
N LEU A 288 -7.50 -8.03 13.08
CA LEU A 288 -8.04 -9.33 12.69
C LEU A 288 -9.37 -9.62 13.40
N TYR A 289 -10.35 -8.76 13.15
CA TYR A 289 -11.69 -8.88 13.75
C TYR A 289 -12.45 -10.13 13.24
N PRO A 290 -13.42 -10.64 14.02
CA PRO A 290 -14.28 -11.74 13.59
C PRO A 290 -15.00 -11.38 12.29
N GLY A 291 -14.73 -12.14 11.23
CA GLY A 291 -15.36 -11.95 9.92
C GLY A 291 -14.47 -11.35 8.82
N ILE A 292 -13.25 -10.90 9.12
CA ILE A 292 -12.30 -10.44 8.09
C ILE A 292 -12.05 -11.50 7.02
N LEU A 293 -11.98 -12.79 7.39
CA LEU A 293 -11.77 -13.87 6.43
C LEU A 293 -12.94 -14.01 5.46
N ASP A 294 -14.19 -13.89 5.94
CA ASP A 294 -15.36 -13.93 5.07
C ASP A 294 -15.34 -12.76 4.09
N GLU A 295 -15.00 -11.54 4.56
CA GLU A 295 -14.92 -10.37 3.70
C GLU A 295 -13.82 -10.51 2.63
N LEU A 296 -12.67 -11.09 2.99
CA LEU A 296 -11.60 -11.39 2.04
C LEU A 296 -12.06 -12.41 0.99
N VAL A 297 -12.79 -13.46 1.38
CA VAL A 297 -13.33 -14.45 0.43
C VAL A 297 -14.40 -13.83 -0.47
N GLN A 298 -15.31 -13.01 0.08
CA GLN A 298 -16.30 -12.28 -0.72
C GLN A 298 -15.65 -11.38 -1.77
N LEU A 299 -14.52 -10.74 -1.46
CA LEU A 299 -13.76 -9.97 -2.46
C LEU A 299 -13.24 -10.85 -3.61
N LEU A 300 -12.83 -12.10 -3.33
CA LEU A 300 -12.36 -13.03 -4.34
C LEU A 300 -13.48 -13.59 -5.22
N GLU A 301 -14.70 -13.67 -4.68
CA GLU A 301 -15.92 -14.08 -5.39
C GLU A 301 -16.43 -13.02 -6.38
N LEU A 302 -15.94 -11.77 -6.30
CA LEU A 302 -16.28 -10.75 -7.27
C LEU A 302 -15.62 -11.04 -8.63
N HIS A 303 -16.45 -11.30 -9.65
CA HIS A 303 -16.01 -11.67 -11.00
C HIS A 303 -15.69 -10.48 -11.92
N ASP A 304 -15.46 -9.29 -11.38
CA ASP A 304 -15.17 -8.08 -12.16
C ASP A 304 -13.69 -8.05 -12.61
N PRO A 305 -13.39 -7.96 -13.93
CA PRO A 305 -12.04 -7.76 -14.44
C PRO A 305 -11.34 -6.51 -13.90
N GLY A 306 -12.08 -5.45 -13.53
CA GLY A 306 -11.53 -4.23 -12.94
C GLY A 306 -11.00 -4.39 -11.52
N LEU A 307 -11.28 -5.52 -10.84
CA LEU A 307 -10.92 -5.76 -9.44
C LEU A 307 -9.69 -6.68 -9.28
N VAL A 308 -8.85 -6.84 -10.30
CA VAL A 308 -7.65 -7.70 -10.23
C VAL A 308 -6.72 -7.28 -9.09
N GLU A 309 -6.43 -5.99 -8.93
CA GLU A 309 -5.54 -5.49 -7.88
C GLU A 309 -6.13 -5.71 -6.47
N ILE A 310 -7.44 -5.55 -6.31
CA ILE A 310 -8.14 -5.83 -5.05
C ILE A 310 -8.08 -7.31 -4.71
N ARG A 311 -8.36 -8.20 -5.68
CA ARG A 311 -8.29 -9.65 -5.48
C ARG A 311 -6.86 -10.11 -5.17
N SER A 312 -5.87 -9.52 -5.84
CA SER A 312 -4.45 -9.73 -5.53
C SER A 312 -4.12 -9.29 -4.10
N ALA A 313 -4.58 -8.11 -3.68
CA ALA A 313 -4.40 -7.63 -2.31
C ALA A 313 -5.07 -8.57 -1.29
N ALA A 314 -6.31 -9.01 -1.53
CA ALA A 314 -7.00 -9.95 -0.66
C ALA A 314 -6.28 -11.31 -0.54
N LEU A 315 -5.78 -11.87 -1.63
CA LEU A 315 -4.96 -13.09 -1.62
C LEU A 315 -3.65 -12.89 -0.85
N ARG A 316 -2.99 -11.76 -1.02
CA ARG A 316 -1.77 -11.40 -0.25
C ARG A 316 -2.09 -11.29 1.24
N THR A 317 -3.23 -10.72 1.60
CA THR A 317 -3.72 -10.64 2.99
C THR A 317 -3.98 -12.02 3.58
N LEU A 318 -4.76 -12.88 2.90
CA LEU A 318 -4.97 -14.28 3.33
C LEU A 318 -3.65 -15.03 3.51
N THR A 319 -2.71 -14.88 2.56
CA THR A 319 -1.38 -15.50 2.65
C THR A 319 -0.59 -14.99 3.86
N SER A 320 -0.68 -13.69 4.17
CA SER A 320 0.00 -13.11 5.33
C SER A 320 -0.61 -13.56 6.66
N ILE A 321 -1.93 -13.78 6.73
CA ILE A 321 -2.60 -14.35 7.92
C ILE A 321 -2.08 -15.77 8.21
N ILE A 322 -1.89 -16.60 7.18
CA ILE A 322 -1.30 -17.94 7.34
C ILE A 322 0.12 -17.86 7.94
N HIS A 323 0.89 -16.83 7.59
CA HIS A 323 2.26 -16.69 8.11
C HIS A 323 2.31 -16.36 9.61
N LEU A 324 1.26 -15.74 10.17
CA LEU A 324 1.20 -15.46 11.61
C LEU A 324 1.24 -16.72 12.47
N ASP A 325 0.68 -17.84 12.00
CA ASP A 325 0.68 -19.12 12.72
C ASP A 325 2.09 -19.73 12.85
N ARG A 326 3.05 -19.23 12.06
CA ARG A 326 4.46 -19.61 12.13
C ARG A 326 5.27 -18.70 13.05
N SER A 327 4.65 -17.68 13.65
CA SER A 327 5.33 -16.73 14.54
C SER A 327 5.69 -17.39 15.88
N PRO A 328 6.94 -17.27 16.35
CA PRO A 328 7.40 -17.95 17.57
C PRO A 328 6.77 -17.39 18.87
N HIS A 329 6.09 -16.23 18.81
CA HIS A 329 5.57 -15.52 19.97
C HIS A 329 4.07 -15.74 20.27
N LEU A 330 3.33 -16.44 19.39
CA LEU A 330 1.90 -16.73 19.58
C LEU A 330 1.67 -18.16 20.10
N PRO A 331 0.67 -18.39 20.97
CA PRO A 331 0.42 -19.71 21.54
C PRO A 331 0.11 -20.76 20.46
N LYS A 332 0.77 -21.91 20.60
CA LYS A 332 0.90 -23.02 19.66
C LYS A 332 -0.41 -23.81 19.45
N LYS A 333 -1.43 -23.24 18.81
CA LYS A 333 -2.34 -24.05 17.97
C LYS A 333 -1.93 -23.89 16.51
N PRO A 334 -0.77 -24.45 16.09
CA PRO A 334 -0.33 -24.37 14.71
C PRO A 334 -1.44 -24.91 13.80
N GLY A 335 -1.85 -24.12 12.82
CA GLY A 335 -2.85 -24.49 11.84
C GLY A 335 -4.30 -24.10 12.16
N SER A 336 -4.59 -23.42 13.28
CA SER A 336 -5.98 -22.98 13.55
C SER A 336 -6.48 -21.96 12.52
N ARG A 337 -5.65 -20.99 12.10
CA ARG A 337 -6.04 -20.01 11.08
C ARG A 337 -5.98 -20.62 9.69
N LEU A 338 -5.02 -21.52 9.43
CA LEU A 338 -4.98 -22.27 8.19
C LEU A 338 -6.25 -23.10 7.99
N ASN A 339 -6.69 -23.83 9.03
CA ASN A 339 -7.94 -24.61 8.98
C ASN A 339 -9.15 -23.70 8.76
N MET A 340 -9.22 -22.56 9.46
CA MET A 340 -10.29 -21.58 9.23
C MET A 340 -10.31 -21.06 7.78
N ILE A 341 -9.13 -20.80 7.18
CA ILE A 341 -9.05 -20.42 5.77
C ILE A 341 -9.47 -21.58 4.85
N ILE A 342 -9.05 -22.81 5.15
CA ILE A 342 -9.47 -24.01 4.39
C ILE A 342 -10.99 -24.15 4.42
N ASP A 343 -11.61 -23.94 5.58
CA ASP A 343 -13.06 -24.05 5.77
C ASP A 343 -13.81 -22.95 5.00
N VAL A 344 -13.46 -21.67 5.20
CA VAL A 344 -14.15 -20.52 4.57
C VAL A 344 -13.94 -20.51 3.05
N THR A 345 -12.78 -20.94 2.55
CA THR A 345 -12.50 -21.03 1.11
C THR A 345 -13.00 -22.33 0.46
N GLY A 346 -13.47 -23.29 1.27
CA GLY A 346 -13.81 -24.64 0.83
C GLY A 346 -12.62 -25.40 0.22
N ALA A 347 -11.37 -25.07 0.58
CA ALA A 347 -10.18 -25.63 -0.07
C ALA A 347 -10.08 -27.16 0.02
N ALA A 348 -10.66 -27.77 1.05
CA ALA A 348 -10.72 -29.23 1.21
C ALA A 348 -11.76 -29.91 0.31
N LEU A 349 -12.68 -29.16 -0.29
CA LEU A 349 -13.79 -29.68 -1.10
C LEU A 349 -13.46 -29.54 -2.58
N TYR A 350 -13.67 -30.58 -3.38
CA TYR A 350 -13.44 -30.52 -4.83
C TYR A 350 -14.25 -29.39 -5.51
N HIS A 351 -15.50 -29.20 -5.06
CA HIS A 351 -16.40 -28.13 -5.50
C HIS A 351 -16.31 -26.88 -4.64
N GLY A 352 -15.34 -26.77 -3.73
CA GLY A 352 -15.14 -25.55 -2.96
C GLY A 352 -14.68 -24.38 -3.83
N PHE A 353 -14.84 -23.18 -3.31
CA PHE A 353 -14.56 -21.93 -4.02
C PHE A 353 -13.12 -21.85 -4.52
N LEU A 354 -12.12 -22.04 -3.65
CA LEU A 354 -10.72 -21.88 -4.02
C LEU A 354 -10.27 -22.89 -5.11
N PRO A 355 -10.59 -24.19 -5.03
CA PRO A 355 -10.31 -25.14 -6.11
C PRO A 355 -10.99 -24.78 -7.44
N GLN A 356 -12.23 -24.27 -7.42
CA GLN A 356 -12.90 -23.79 -8.62
C GLN A 356 -12.19 -22.58 -9.23
N LEU A 357 -11.81 -21.60 -8.40
CA LEU A 357 -11.06 -20.41 -8.82
C LEU A 357 -9.73 -20.81 -9.49
N VAL A 358 -8.96 -21.72 -8.87
CA VAL A 358 -7.70 -22.22 -9.42
C VAL A 358 -7.91 -22.91 -10.77
N ARG A 359 -8.92 -23.78 -10.90
CA ARG A 359 -9.24 -24.42 -12.18
C ARG A 359 -9.63 -23.41 -13.26
N SER A 360 -10.40 -22.37 -12.91
CA SER A 360 -10.74 -21.29 -13.83
C SER A 360 -9.49 -20.54 -14.29
N CYS A 361 -8.58 -20.18 -13.38
CA CYS A 361 -7.32 -19.54 -13.73
C CYS A 361 -6.45 -20.40 -14.64
N ILE A 362 -6.32 -21.70 -14.35
CA ILE A 362 -5.58 -22.65 -15.20
C ILE A 362 -6.22 -22.71 -16.59
N SER A 363 -7.55 -22.81 -16.67
CA SER A 363 -8.27 -22.85 -17.94
C SER A 363 -8.04 -21.57 -18.76
N SER A 364 -8.07 -20.39 -18.15
CA SER A 364 -7.76 -19.12 -18.83
C SER A 364 -6.32 -19.09 -19.36
N LEU A 365 -5.36 -19.58 -18.58
CA LEU A 365 -3.94 -19.64 -18.99
C LEU A 365 -3.70 -20.64 -20.12
N THR A 366 -4.38 -21.79 -20.13
CA THR A 366 -4.16 -22.85 -21.14
C THR A 366 -4.94 -22.62 -22.44
N THR A 367 -6.09 -21.95 -22.38
CA THR A 367 -6.91 -21.66 -23.58
C THR A 367 -6.48 -20.39 -24.32
N GLY A 368 -5.51 -19.63 -23.80
CA GLY A 368 -5.05 -18.38 -24.40
C GLY A 368 -6.05 -17.22 -24.34
N LEU A 369 -7.22 -17.45 -23.74
CA LEU A 369 -8.17 -16.41 -23.37
C LEU A 369 -7.70 -15.82 -22.04
N GLY A 370 -6.89 -14.76 -22.14
CA GLY A 370 -6.63 -13.85 -21.01
C GLY A 370 -7.95 -13.39 -20.37
N PRO A 371 -7.91 -12.78 -19.17
CA PRO A 371 -9.13 -12.32 -18.49
C PRO A 371 -9.99 -11.52 -19.47
N ILE A 372 -11.26 -11.92 -19.58
CA ILE A 372 -12.24 -11.48 -20.59
C ILE A 372 -12.12 -9.97 -20.78
N SER A 373 -11.41 -9.58 -21.85
CA SER A 373 -11.42 -8.22 -22.35
C SER A 373 -12.78 -8.01 -23.00
N GLY A 374 -13.40 -6.87 -22.67
CA GLY A 374 -14.80 -6.58 -22.96
C GLY A 374 -15.18 -6.81 -24.40
N GLN A 375 -16.30 -7.49 -24.59
CA GLN A 375 -17.05 -7.37 -25.84
C GLN A 375 -17.41 -5.90 -26.02
N ARG A 376 -16.75 -5.28 -27.01
CA ARG A 376 -17.20 -4.07 -27.67
C ARG A 376 -18.62 -4.34 -28.15
N THR A 377 -19.60 -3.67 -27.54
CA THR A 377 -20.94 -3.58 -28.07
C THR A 377 -20.90 -2.67 -29.30
N ASP A 378 -20.58 -3.24 -30.46
CA ASP A 378 -20.89 -2.61 -31.74
C ASP A 378 -22.40 -2.71 -31.95
N ALA A 379 -23.13 -1.75 -31.39
CA ALA A 379 -24.49 -1.47 -31.78
C ALA A 379 -24.48 -0.81 -33.17
N THR A 380 -24.51 -1.63 -34.21
CA THR A 380 -24.88 -1.19 -35.57
C THR A 380 -26.06 -2.02 -36.07
N SER A 381 -27.26 -1.57 -35.74
CA SER A 381 -28.43 -1.87 -36.56
C SER A 381 -29.36 -0.66 -36.53
N HIS A 382 -29.40 0.08 -37.65
CA HIS A 382 -30.60 0.59 -38.31
C HIS A 382 -30.20 1.61 -39.38
N GLN A 383 -30.25 1.20 -40.65
CA GLN A 383 -31.06 1.83 -41.69
C GLN A 383 -30.70 1.24 -43.07
N LEU A 384 -31.72 0.63 -43.71
CA LEU A 384 -32.03 0.59 -45.15
C LEU A 384 -32.58 -0.80 -45.54
N GLY A 385 -33.85 -0.81 -45.95
CA GLY A 385 -34.63 -1.97 -46.36
C GLY A 385 -36.09 -1.77 -46.01
#